data_AF-A0A848WFD0-F1
#
_entry.id   AF-A0A848WFD0-F1
#
_cell.length_a   1.000
_cell.length_b   1.000
_cell.length_c   1.000
_cell.angle_alpha   90.00
_cell.angle_beta   90.00
_cell.angle_gamma   90.00
#
_symmetry.space_group_name_H-M   'P 1'
#
loop_
_entity.id
_entity.type
_entity.pdbx_description
1 polymer ?
#
loop_
_entity_poly.entity_id
_entity_poly.type
_entity_poly.pdbx_seq_one_letter_code
_entity_poly.pdbx_strand_id
1 'polypeptide(L)'
;MTSDTITRRTMWDVLLAEEPGFAPKRAAFVSDWQSEGEPLPEFICIGDLVAYTLNAFERGDSASVERVISVVARWYREGDEDVQELATTGFLEDFGNGARHKASSPDELRGFLPSDLLADFDSIRDAWAAHDARLRATDTDG
;
A
#
# COMPACT_ATOMS: atom_id res chain seq x y z
N MET A 1 -1.76 8.46 -26.94
CA MET A 1 -2.76 7.63 -26.23
C MET A 1 -3.19 8.47 -25.05
N THR A 2 -4.46 8.83 -24.95
CA THR A 2 -5.01 9.45 -23.73
C THR A 2 -4.92 8.38 -22.64
N SER A 3 -3.94 8.46 -21.75
CA SER A 3 -4.01 7.70 -20.52
C SER A 3 -5.18 8.29 -19.74
N ASP A 4 -6.28 7.55 -19.66
CA ASP A 4 -7.36 7.90 -18.75
C ASP A 4 -6.79 7.80 -17.34
N THR A 5 -6.78 8.94 -16.63
CA THR A 5 -6.33 9.03 -15.25
C THR A 5 -7.08 8.02 -14.38
N ILE A 6 -6.33 7.26 -13.57
CA ILE A 6 -6.93 6.33 -12.62
C ILE A 6 -7.56 7.14 -11.50
N THR A 7 -8.84 6.92 -11.22
CA THR A 7 -9.57 7.63 -10.16
C THR A 7 -9.99 6.65 -9.08
N ARG A 8 -10.46 7.15 -7.95
CA ARG A 8 -11.04 6.30 -6.88
C ARG A 8 -12.14 5.35 -7.38
N ARG A 9 -12.85 5.72 -8.45
CA ARG A 9 -13.88 4.88 -9.07
C ARG A 9 -13.32 3.70 -9.85
N THR A 10 -12.11 3.84 -10.41
CA THR A 10 -11.53 2.85 -11.34
C THR A 10 -10.31 2.12 -10.77
N MET A 11 -9.68 2.65 -9.71
CA MET A 11 -8.44 2.08 -9.15
C MET A 11 -8.59 0.60 -8.76
N TRP A 12 -9.73 0.23 -8.18
CA TRP A 12 -9.99 -1.14 -7.74
C TRP A 12 -10.31 -2.08 -8.90
N ASP A 13 -10.92 -1.60 -9.97
CA ASP A 13 -11.11 -2.40 -11.18
C ASP A 13 -9.76 -2.75 -11.81
N VAL A 14 -8.81 -1.80 -11.82
CA VAL A 14 -7.44 -2.02 -12.28
C VAL A 14 -6.75 -3.09 -11.41
N LEU A 15 -6.91 -3.02 -10.09
CA LEU A 15 -6.35 -4.02 -9.18
C LEU A 15 -6.96 -5.41 -9.40
N LEU A 16 -8.28 -5.51 -9.46
CA LEU A 16 -8.98 -6.78 -9.56
C LEU A 16 -8.81 -7.46 -10.92
N ALA A 17 -8.50 -6.69 -11.97
CA ALA A 17 -8.13 -7.23 -13.27
C ALA A 17 -6.77 -7.97 -13.22
N GLU A 18 -5.80 -7.44 -12.49
CA GLU A 18 -4.46 -8.02 -12.38
C GLU A 18 -4.35 -9.06 -11.26
N GLU A 19 -5.02 -8.82 -10.12
CA GLU A 19 -4.99 -9.68 -8.94
C GLU A 19 -6.41 -9.99 -8.44
N PRO A 20 -7.14 -10.88 -9.13
CA PRO A 20 -8.53 -11.23 -8.79
C PRO A 20 -8.66 -11.93 -7.43
N GLY A 21 -7.55 -12.45 -6.88
CA GLY A 21 -7.51 -13.06 -5.54
C GLY A 21 -7.91 -12.09 -4.42
N PHE A 22 -7.81 -10.77 -4.65
CA PHE A 22 -8.25 -9.75 -3.69
C PHE A 22 -9.76 -9.48 -3.73
N ALA A 23 -10.49 -9.94 -4.75
CA ALA A 23 -11.92 -9.65 -4.93
C ALA A 23 -12.80 -9.98 -3.70
N PRO A 24 -12.62 -11.11 -2.99
CA PRO A 24 -13.42 -11.41 -1.80
C PRO A 24 -13.23 -10.38 -0.68
N LYS A 25 -12.00 -9.88 -0.47
CA LYS A 25 -11.71 -8.83 0.53
C LYS A 25 -12.34 -7.50 0.14
N ARG A 26 -12.24 -7.13 -1.15
CA ARG A 26 -12.90 -5.92 -1.67
C ARG A 26 -14.42 -5.99 -1.50
N ALA A 27 -15.03 -7.12 -1.81
CA ALA A 27 -16.47 -7.32 -1.67
C ALA A 27 -16.92 -7.24 -0.20
N ALA A 28 -16.17 -7.83 0.72
CA ALA A 28 -16.43 -7.73 2.16
C ALA A 28 -16.34 -6.28 2.65
N PHE A 29 -15.27 -5.57 2.27
CA PHE A 29 -15.13 -4.14 2.58
C PHE A 29 -16.32 -3.31 2.09
N VAL A 30 -16.73 -3.46 0.83
CA VAL A 30 -17.90 -2.72 0.30
C VAL A 30 -19.16 -3.09 1.09
N SER A 31 -19.37 -4.37 1.40
CA SER A 31 -20.53 -4.82 2.17
C SER A 31 -20.60 -4.16 3.55
N ASP A 32 -19.46 -4.02 4.23
CA ASP A 32 -19.38 -3.48 5.59
C ASP A 32 -19.57 -1.97 5.63
N TRP A 33 -19.09 -1.25 4.61
CA TRP A 33 -19.02 0.22 4.62
C TRP A 33 -20.07 0.91 3.74
N GLN A 34 -20.69 0.23 2.79
CA GLN A 34 -21.67 0.85 1.86
C GLN A 34 -22.86 1.53 2.57
N SER A 35 -23.24 1.07 3.77
CA SER A 35 -24.33 1.68 4.54
C SER A 35 -23.94 3.01 5.20
N GLU A 36 -22.64 3.29 5.34
CA GLU A 36 -22.13 4.53 5.92
C GLU A 36 -22.07 5.69 4.91
N GLY A 37 -22.24 5.39 3.62
CA GLY A 37 -22.31 6.36 2.53
C GLY A 37 -21.00 6.50 1.75
N GLU A 38 -21.03 7.38 0.75
CA GLU A 38 -19.89 7.70 -0.12
C GLU A 38 -19.27 9.07 0.29
N PRO A 39 -17.94 9.24 0.13
CA PRO A 39 -16.99 8.26 -0.40
C PRO A 39 -16.65 7.15 0.62
N LEU A 40 -16.49 5.91 0.15
CA LEU A 40 -16.01 4.80 1.00
C LEU A 40 -14.64 5.11 1.66
N PRO A 41 -14.34 4.58 2.86
CA PRO A 41 -13.08 4.85 3.56
C PRO A 41 -11.93 4.02 2.99
N GLU A 42 -11.42 4.43 1.82
CA GLU A 42 -10.48 3.62 1.01
C GLU A 42 -9.15 3.31 1.73
N PHE A 43 -8.68 4.16 2.64
CA PHE A 43 -7.50 3.86 3.46
C PHE A 43 -7.63 2.56 4.27
N ILE A 44 -8.85 2.19 4.69
CA ILE A 44 -9.11 0.93 5.39
C ILE A 44 -8.93 -0.26 4.43
N CYS A 45 -9.46 -0.15 3.21
CA CYS A 45 -9.31 -1.20 2.19
C CYS A 45 -7.84 -1.32 1.72
N ILE A 46 -7.09 -0.22 1.70
CA ILE A 46 -5.65 -0.22 1.45
C ILE A 46 -4.90 -0.99 2.54
N GLY A 47 -5.25 -0.82 3.82
CA GLY A 47 -4.68 -1.62 4.90
C GLY A 47 -4.93 -3.14 4.71
N ASP A 48 -6.12 -3.51 4.24
CA ASP A 48 -6.43 -4.89 3.85
C ASP A 48 -5.59 -5.40 2.68
N LEU A 49 -5.30 -4.54 1.69
CA LEU A 49 -4.44 -4.85 0.55
C LEU A 49 -2.97 -5.02 0.97
N VAL A 50 -2.49 -4.20 1.89
CA VAL A 50 -1.15 -4.35 2.48
C VAL A 50 -1.04 -5.68 3.22
N ALA A 51 -2.01 -6.00 4.08
CA ALA A 51 -2.04 -7.27 4.80
C ALA A 51 -2.11 -8.46 3.84
N TYR A 52 -2.91 -8.37 2.78
CA TYR A 52 -2.97 -9.37 1.72
C TYR A 52 -1.60 -9.60 1.08
N THR A 53 -0.91 -8.52 0.70
CA THR A 53 0.39 -8.54 0.04
C THR A 53 1.48 -9.13 0.94
N LEU A 54 1.54 -8.70 2.21
CA LEU A 54 2.50 -9.24 3.18
C LEU A 54 2.26 -10.74 3.44
N ASN A 55 1.01 -11.16 3.54
CA ASN A 55 0.70 -12.58 3.70
C ASN A 55 1.08 -13.40 2.45
N ALA A 56 0.96 -12.83 1.24
CA ALA A 56 1.42 -13.48 0.01
C ALA A 56 2.95 -13.65 0.02
N PHE A 57 3.66 -12.60 0.40
CA PHE A 57 5.11 -12.63 0.59
C PHE A 57 5.53 -13.72 1.60
N GLU A 58 4.89 -13.80 2.76
CA GLU A 58 5.19 -14.82 3.79
C GLU A 58 4.98 -16.26 3.30
N ARG A 59 4.08 -16.47 2.33
CA ARG A 59 3.85 -17.79 1.72
C ARG A 59 4.79 -18.09 0.54
N GLY A 60 5.69 -17.18 0.19
CA GLY A 60 6.55 -17.29 -0.99
C GLY A 60 5.82 -17.07 -2.31
N ASP A 61 4.63 -16.46 -2.28
CA ASP A 61 3.84 -16.15 -3.48
C ASP A 61 4.28 -14.81 -4.10
N SER A 62 5.51 -14.80 -4.62
CA SER A 62 6.13 -13.62 -5.23
C SER A 62 5.32 -13.07 -6.41
N ALA A 63 4.60 -13.92 -7.14
CA ALA A 63 3.78 -13.50 -8.28
C ALA A 63 2.60 -12.61 -7.84
N SER A 64 1.93 -12.96 -6.74
CA SER A 64 0.86 -12.11 -6.17
C SER A 64 1.42 -10.78 -5.67
N VAL A 65 2.59 -10.79 -5.02
CA VAL A 65 3.28 -9.57 -4.58
C VAL A 65 3.61 -8.66 -5.77
N GLU A 66 4.22 -9.20 -6.83
CA GLU A 66 4.58 -8.44 -8.04
C GLU A 66 3.36 -7.80 -8.71
N ARG A 67 2.24 -8.52 -8.81
CA ARG A 67 1.00 -7.98 -9.40
C ARG A 67 0.46 -6.80 -8.61
N VAL A 68 0.37 -6.92 -7.28
CA VAL A 68 -0.11 -5.82 -6.44
C VAL A 68 0.83 -4.63 -6.53
N ILE A 69 2.15 -4.83 -6.40
CA ILE A 69 3.13 -3.74 -6.49
C ILE A 69 3.10 -3.07 -7.87
N SER A 70 2.92 -3.84 -8.94
CA SER A 70 2.78 -3.29 -10.30
C SER A 70 1.54 -2.39 -10.42
N VAL A 71 0.42 -2.76 -9.80
CA VAL A 71 -0.79 -1.92 -9.79
C VAL A 71 -0.58 -0.67 -8.95
N VAL A 72 0.01 -0.78 -7.75
CA VAL A 72 0.32 0.37 -6.89
C VAL A 72 1.26 1.35 -7.59
N ALA A 73 2.25 0.85 -8.33
CA ALA A 73 3.13 1.69 -9.14
C ALA A 73 2.39 2.40 -10.28
N ARG A 74 1.32 1.81 -10.83
CA ARG A 74 0.46 2.49 -11.80
C ARG A 74 -0.41 3.55 -11.13
N TRP A 75 -1.00 3.26 -9.96
CA TRP A 75 -1.72 4.26 -9.17
C TRP A 75 -0.84 5.48 -8.85
N TYR A 76 0.40 5.24 -8.47
CA TYR A 76 1.39 6.29 -8.20
C TYR A 76 1.69 7.18 -9.42
N ARG A 77 1.76 6.62 -10.63
CA ARG A 77 2.14 7.37 -11.86
C ARG A 77 0.97 7.95 -12.63
N GLU A 78 -0.16 7.25 -12.63
CA GLU A 78 -1.29 7.47 -13.54
C GLU A 78 -2.57 7.86 -12.79
N GLY A 79 -2.56 7.82 -11.45
CA GLY A 79 -3.68 8.21 -10.61
C GLY A 79 -3.92 9.72 -10.57
N ASP A 80 -5.15 10.11 -10.18
CA ASP A 80 -5.42 11.45 -9.67
C ASP A 80 -4.77 11.65 -8.29
N GLU A 81 -4.82 12.88 -7.76
CA GLU A 81 -4.16 13.24 -6.48
C GLU A 81 -4.58 12.30 -5.33
N ASP A 82 -5.86 11.96 -5.23
CA ASP A 82 -6.39 11.04 -4.21
C ASP A 82 -5.81 9.62 -4.37
N VAL A 83 -5.75 9.10 -5.60
CA VAL A 83 -5.21 7.75 -5.88
C VAL A 83 -3.71 7.70 -5.65
N GLN A 84 -2.98 8.76 -5.99
CA GLN A 84 -1.56 8.88 -5.71
C GLN A 84 -1.30 8.88 -4.20
N GLU A 85 -2.10 9.63 -3.42
CA GLU A 85 -1.99 9.64 -1.96
C GLU A 85 -2.28 8.27 -1.33
N LEU A 86 -3.31 7.55 -1.81
CA LEU A 86 -3.59 6.18 -1.37
C LEU A 86 -2.44 5.21 -1.69
N ALA A 87 -1.74 5.41 -2.81
CA ALA A 87 -0.58 4.60 -3.16
C ALA A 87 0.64 4.92 -2.26
N THR A 88 0.90 6.19 -1.94
CA THR A 88 2.06 6.59 -1.13
C THR A 88 1.79 6.46 0.37
N THR A 89 0.85 7.25 0.89
CA THR A 89 0.58 7.38 2.32
C THR A 89 -0.22 6.21 2.85
N GLY A 90 -1.14 5.67 2.04
CA GLY A 90 -1.87 4.47 2.40
C GLY A 90 -0.97 3.23 2.28
N PHE A 91 -0.60 2.87 1.06
CA PHE A 91 0.01 1.57 0.80
C PHE A 91 1.48 1.50 1.21
N LEU A 92 2.35 2.41 0.75
CA LEU A 92 3.81 2.28 1.01
C LEU A 92 4.16 2.43 2.48
N GLU A 93 3.51 3.36 3.18
CA GLU A 93 3.72 3.55 4.62
C GLU A 93 3.34 2.29 5.40
N ASP A 94 2.11 1.79 5.21
CA ASP A 94 1.63 0.60 5.91
C ASP A 94 2.39 -0.65 5.49
N PHE A 95 2.83 -0.75 4.24
CA PHE A 95 3.63 -1.88 3.76
C PHE A 95 5.00 -1.91 4.44
N GLY A 96 5.66 -0.76 4.57
CA GLY A 96 6.92 -0.63 5.31
C GLY A 96 6.74 -0.89 6.82
N ASN A 97 5.67 -0.39 7.42
CA ASN A 97 5.37 -0.59 8.84
C ASN A 97 4.99 -2.04 9.16
N GLY A 98 4.09 -2.63 8.37
CA GLY A 98 3.66 -4.02 8.53
C GLY A 98 4.81 -5.01 8.39
N ALA A 99 5.77 -4.75 7.49
CA ALA A 99 7.00 -5.53 7.38
C ALA A 99 7.81 -5.56 8.67
N ARG A 100 7.91 -4.44 9.40
CA ARG A 100 8.64 -4.38 10.68
C ARG A 100 8.04 -5.27 11.77
N HIS A 101 6.73 -5.51 11.70
CA HIS A 101 5.99 -6.29 12.69
C HIS A 101 5.81 -7.78 12.32
N LYS A 102 6.14 -8.14 11.08
CA LYS A 102 6.02 -9.50 10.53
C LYS A 102 7.38 -10.19 10.47
N ALA A 103 7.41 -11.47 10.09
CA ALA A 103 8.67 -12.21 9.94
C ALA A 103 9.48 -11.77 8.70
N SER A 104 8.86 -10.99 7.81
CA SER A 104 9.43 -10.44 6.60
C SER A 104 10.45 -9.35 6.89
N SER A 105 11.65 -9.38 6.30
CA SER A 105 12.55 -8.24 6.41
C SER A 105 12.13 -7.13 5.45
N PRO A 106 12.15 -5.85 5.88
CA PRO A 106 11.91 -4.73 4.98
C PRO A 106 12.86 -4.69 3.77
N ASP A 107 14.03 -5.30 3.86
CA ASP A 107 15.03 -5.32 2.78
C ASP A 107 14.68 -6.30 1.67
N GLU A 108 14.05 -7.43 1.98
CA GLU A 108 13.55 -8.37 0.98
C GLU A 108 12.40 -7.77 0.17
N LEU A 109 11.56 -6.93 0.81
CA LEU A 109 10.44 -6.27 0.13
C LEU A 109 10.89 -5.19 -0.86
N ARG A 110 12.05 -4.56 -0.63
CA ARG A 110 12.64 -3.58 -1.57
C ARG A 110 12.86 -4.20 -2.95
N GLY A 111 13.12 -5.51 -3.02
CA GLY A 111 13.34 -6.24 -4.28
C GLY A 111 12.14 -6.23 -5.22
N PHE A 112 10.93 -5.95 -4.72
CA PHE A 112 9.71 -5.89 -5.52
C PHE A 112 9.38 -4.48 -6.02
N LEU A 113 9.96 -3.44 -5.42
CA LEU A 113 9.59 -2.05 -5.72
C LEU A 113 10.33 -1.55 -6.96
N PRO A 114 9.64 -0.93 -7.94
CA PRO A 114 10.31 -0.21 -9.01
C PRO A 114 11.06 1.01 -8.44
N SER A 115 12.06 1.51 -9.17
CA SER A 115 13.03 2.48 -8.65
C SER A 115 12.44 3.80 -8.14
N ASP A 116 11.36 4.27 -8.76
CA ASP A 116 10.65 5.48 -8.36
C ASP A 116 9.87 5.26 -7.05
N LEU A 117 9.13 4.16 -6.95
CA LEU A 117 8.40 3.79 -5.74
C LEU A 117 9.35 3.43 -4.59
N LEU A 118 10.52 2.87 -4.91
CA LEU A 118 11.58 2.57 -3.95
C LEU A 118 12.17 3.83 -3.32
N ALA A 119 12.35 4.92 -4.09
CA ALA A 119 12.86 6.18 -3.56
C ALA A 119 11.90 6.78 -2.53
N ASP A 120 10.59 6.75 -2.79
CA ASP A 120 9.59 7.22 -1.85
C ASP A 120 9.46 6.30 -0.64
N PHE A 121 9.54 4.98 -0.84
CA PHE A 121 9.60 4.01 0.25
C PHE A 121 10.79 4.26 1.19
N ASP A 122 11.96 4.58 0.64
CA ASP A 122 13.16 4.94 1.41
C ASP A 122 12.96 6.23 2.18
N SER A 123 12.44 7.26 1.51
CA SER A 123 12.18 8.56 2.13
C SER A 123 11.19 8.45 3.30
N ILE A 124 10.09 7.70 3.12
CA ILE A 124 9.11 7.45 4.18
C ILE A 124 9.80 6.74 5.37
N ARG A 125 10.62 5.72 5.10
CA ARG A 125 11.32 4.98 6.15
C ARG A 125 12.32 5.83 6.92
N ASP A 126 13.08 6.68 6.23
CA ASP A 126 14.05 7.58 6.84
C ASP A 126 13.35 8.63 7.72
N ALA A 127 12.23 9.18 7.26
CA ALA A 127 11.41 10.11 8.03
C ALA A 127 10.91 9.48 9.34
N TRP A 128 10.39 8.25 9.28
CA TRP A 128 9.96 7.51 10.48
C TRP A 128 11.12 7.14 11.41
N ALA A 129 12.27 6.74 10.88
CA ALA A 129 13.45 6.43 11.69
C ALA A 129 13.95 7.69 12.44
N ALA A 130 13.96 8.84 11.77
CA ALA A 130 14.30 10.12 12.38
C ALA A 130 13.26 10.53 13.45
N HIS A 131 11.97 10.32 13.19
CA HIS A 131 10.89 10.57 14.15
C HIS A 131 11.07 9.72 15.42
N ASP A 132 11.30 8.42 15.28
CA ASP A 132 11.53 7.51 16.41
C ASP A 132 12.79 7.86 17.20
N ALA A 133 13.88 8.22 16.53
CA ALA A 133 15.10 8.67 17.18
C ALA A 133 14.86 9.95 18.01
N ARG A 134 14.05 10.87 17.48
CA ARG A 134 13.65 12.09 18.19
C ARG A 134 12.82 11.76 19.44
N LEU A 135 11.85 10.86 19.34
CA LEU A 135 11.04 10.43 20.48
C LEU A 135 11.89 9.77 21.58
N ARG A 136 12.83 8.89 21.21
CA ARG A 136 13.74 8.26 22.19
C ARG A 136 14.66 9.27 22.87
N ALA A 137 15.16 10.26 22.13
CA ALA A 137 16.00 11.31 22.71
C ALA A 137 15.24 12.17 23.73
N THR A 138 13.93 12.42 23.51
CA THR A 138 13.10 13.15 24.48
C THR A 138 12.73 12.32 25.72
N ASP A 139 12.75 10.99 25.63
CA ASP A 139 12.48 10.10 26.76
C ASP A 139 13.71 9.86 27.67
N THR A 140 14.91 10.26 27.24
CA THR A 140 16.16 10.05 28.01
C THR A 140 16.47 11.19 28.98
N ASP A 141 15.68 12.28 28.95
CA ASP A 141 15.79 13.45 29.83
C ASP A 141 14.72 13.49 30.94
N GLY A 142 14.07 12.35 31.24
CA GLY A 142 13.04 12.19 32.28
C GLY A 142 13.52 11.50 33.55
#